data_AF-A0A2N2FD15-F1
#
_entry.id   AF-A0A2N2FD15-F1
#
_cell.length_a   1.000
_cell.length_b   1.000
_cell.length_c   1.000
_cell.angle_alpha   90.00
_cell.angle_beta   90.00
_cell.angle_gamma   90.00
#
_symmetry.space_group_name_H-M   'P 1'
#
loop_
_entity.id
_entity.type
_entity.pdbx_description
1 polymer ?
#
loop_
_entity_poly.entity_id
_entity_poly.type
_entity_poly.pdbx_seq_one_letter_code
_entity_poly.pdbx_strand_id
1 'polypeptide(L)'
;MLQNKRSIWTFLLSSLMFLLMAGAAFAGEADIKLPDLTQVSFLGGALGGLTILNAGLIICLIGMAFGIMQYVQTKNLPAHKAMLDVSQTIWETCKTYLFQQGKFLIALWILIAVCMVYYFGVLQGKAASD
;
A
#
# COMPACT_ATOMS: atom_id res chain seq x y z
N MET A 1 -22.06 13.96 46.72
CA MET A 1 -20.92 14.23 45.80
C MET A 1 -20.27 12.97 45.19
N LEU A 2 -20.33 11.78 45.82
CA LEU A 2 -19.69 10.55 45.28
C LEU A 2 -20.43 9.88 44.10
N GLN A 3 -21.75 10.06 43.95
CA GLN A 3 -22.54 9.43 42.87
C GLN A 3 -22.24 10.00 41.46
N ASN A 4 -21.92 11.29 41.35
CA ASN A 4 -21.62 11.92 40.06
C ASN A 4 -20.28 11.43 39.47
N LYS A 5 -19.28 11.19 40.34
CA LYS A 5 -17.97 10.67 39.93
C LYS A 5 -18.07 9.21 39.45
N ARG A 6 -18.91 8.38 40.08
CA ARG A 6 -19.21 7.00 39.63
C ARG A 6 -19.91 6.98 38.28
N SER A 7 -20.88 7.87 38.07
CA SER A 7 -21.62 8.00 36.80
C SER A 7 -20.72 8.41 35.62
N ILE A 8 -19.84 9.39 35.84
CA ILE A 8 -18.86 9.82 34.83
C ILE A 8 -17.90 8.66 34.46
N TRP A 9 -17.43 7.89 35.43
CA TRP A 9 -16.59 6.72 35.18
C TRP A 9 -17.35 5.61 34.43
N THR A 10 -18.63 5.39 34.70
CA THR A 10 -19.44 4.42 33.93
C THR A 10 -19.70 4.88 32.50
N PHE A 11 -19.88 6.19 32.26
CA PHE A 11 -20.00 6.73 30.90
C PHE A 11 -18.68 6.64 30.12
N LEU A 12 -17.55 6.94 30.77
CA LEU A 12 -16.23 6.78 30.17
C LEU A 12 -15.93 5.30 29.86
N LEU A 13 -16.27 4.39 30.76
CA LEU A 13 -16.09 2.95 30.55
C LEU A 13 -16.98 2.42 29.42
N SER A 14 -18.23 2.86 29.35
CA SER A 14 -19.17 2.48 28.28
C SER A 14 -18.74 3.03 26.91
N SER A 15 -18.29 4.29 26.85
CA SER A 15 -17.73 4.90 25.64
C SER A 15 -16.47 4.18 25.17
N LEU A 16 -15.57 3.84 26.10
CA LEU A 16 -14.37 3.06 25.81
C LEU A 16 -14.72 1.65 25.28
N MET A 17 -15.72 0.98 25.88
CA MET A 17 -16.21 -0.32 25.40
C MET A 17 -16.83 -0.23 24.00
N PHE A 18 -17.53 0.86 23.68
CA PHE A 18 -18.09 1.10 22.35
C PHE A 18 -16.99 1.34 21.30
N LEU A 19 -15.97 2.12 21.63
CA LEU A 19 -14.78 2.33 20.79
C LEU A 19 -13.99 1.03 20.55
N LEU A 20 -13.91 0.16 21.55
CA LEU A 20 -13.27 -1.15 21.44
C LEU A 20 -14.04 -2.14 20.55
N MET A 21 -15.34 -1.90 20.30
CA MET A 21 -16.17 -2.76 19.46
C MET A 21 -16.04 -2.45 17.96
N ALA A 22 -15.33 -1.39 17.57
CA ALA A 22 -15.12 -1.03 16.16
C ALA A 22 -14.40 -2.12 15.34
N GLY A 23 -13.62 -2.99 16.00
CA GLY A 23 -12.93 -4.12 15.36
C GLY A 23 -13.77 -5.42 15.24
N ALA A 24 -15.05 -5.41 15.62
CA ALA A 24 -15.87 -6.62 15.61
C ALA A 24 -16.26 -7.13 14.20
N ALA A 25 -15.99 -6.34 13.16
CA ALA A 25 -16.13 -6.79 11.78
C ALA A 25 -14.90 -7.61 11.37
N PHE A 26 -14.99 -8.94 11.51
CA PHE A 26 -14.03 -9.92 10.96
C PHE A 26 -14.23 -10.11 9.45
N ALA A 27 -14.16 -9.02 8.68
CA ALA A 27 -14.12 -9.08 7.22
C ALA A 27 -12.79 -8.49 6.76
N GLY A 28 -11.96 -9.31 6.14
CA GLY A 28 -10.68 -8.86 5.60
C GLY A 28 -10.85 -8.24 4.22
N GLU A 29 -9.82 -7.55 3.74
CA GLU A 29 -9.78 -7.02 2.37
C GLU A 29 -9.84 -8.16 1.32
N ALA A 30 -9.46 -9.38 1.73
CA ALA A 30 -9.59 -10.62 0.96
C ALA A 30 -11.02 -11.21 0.93
N ASP A 31 -12.01 -10.58 1.58
CA ASP A 31 -13.43 -10.94 1.51
C ASP A 31 -14.22 -10.02 0.57
N ILE A 32 -13.56 -9.01 -0.04
CA ILE A 32 -14.21 -8.04 -0.92
C ILE A 32 -14.55 -8.71 -2.26
N LYS A 33 -15.85 -8.93 -2.50
CA LYS A 33 -16.35 -9.41 -3.79
C LYS A 33 -16.38 -8.26 -4.80
N LEU A 34 -15.41 -8.23 -5.71
CA LEU A 34 -15.41 -7.27 -6.82
C LEU A 34 -16.48 -7.67 -7.84
N PRO A 35 -17.47 -6.81 -8.13
CA PRO A 35 -18.35 -7.03 -9.27
C PRO A 35 -17.55 -6.93 -10.57
N ASP A 36 -18.01 -7.63 -11.60
CA ASP A 36 -17.37 -7.58 -12.92
C ASP A 36 -17.32 -6.12 -13.42
N LEU A 37 -16.10 -5.66 -13.73
CA LEU A 37 -15.81 -4.29 -14.17
C LEU A 37 -16.47 -3.94 -15.51
N THR A 38 -16.94 -4.94 -16.27
CA THR A 38 -17.73 -4.73 -17.48
C THR A 38 -19.20 -4.38 -17.19
N GLN A 39 -19.70 -4.73 -15.99
CA GLN A 39 -21.08 -4.51 -15.56
C GLN A 39 -21.24 -3.20 -14.78
N VAL A 40 -20.13 -2.63 -14.30
CA VAL A 40 -20.14 -1.37 -13.55
C VAL A 40 -20.00 -0.19 -14.52
N SER A 41 -21.04 0.62 -14.61
CA SER A 41 -21.03 1.87 -15.37
C SER A 41 -20.97 3.08 -14.44
N PHE A 42 -20.05 3.99 -14.74
CA PHE A 42 -19.88 5.25 -14.04
C PHE A 42 -20.52 6.39 -14.85
N LEU A 43 -20.87 7.49 -14.18
CA LEU A 43 -21.47 8.68 -14.81
C LEU A 43 -22.80 8.39 -15.53
N GLY A 44 -23.72 7.69 -14.85
CA GLY A 44 -25.09 7.45 -15.36
C GLY A 44 -25.19 6.50 -16.56
N GLY A 45 -24.15 5.68 -16.83
CA GLY A 45 -24.14 4.71 -17.93
C GLY A 45 -23.19 5.07 -19.08
N ALA A 46 -22.56 6.26 -19.06
CA ALA A 46 -21.76 6.75 -20.18
C ALA A 46 -20.35 6.15 -20.26
N LEU A 47 -19.78 5.69 -19.15
CA LEU A 47 -18.41 5.16 -19.09
C LEU A 47 -18.37 3.81 -18.37
N GLY A 48 -17.85 2.78 -19.03
CA GLY A 48 -17.65 1.46 -18.44
C GLY A 48 -16.42 1.41 -17.53
N GLY A 49 -16.45 0.63 -16.46
CA GLY A 49 -15.35 0.52 -15.49
C GLY A 49 -14.01 0.13 -16.12
N LEU A 50 -14.02 -0.81 -17.08
CA LEU A 50 -12.80 -1.24 -17.78
C LEU A 50 -12.15 -0.10 -18.60
N THR A 51 -12.95 0.79 -19.18
CA THR A 51 -12.42 1.92 -19.97
C THR A 51 -11.68 2.93 -19.08
N ILE A 52 -12.19 3.17 -17.87
CA ILE A 52 -11.56 4.06 -16.88
C ILE A 52 -10.27 3.43 -16.34
N LEU A 53 -10.29 2.12 -16.03
CA LEU A 53 -9.10 1.40 -15.58
C LEU A 53 -7.97 1.49 -16.61
N ASN A 54 -8.27 1.17 -17.88
CA ASN A 54 -7.29 1.21 -18.96
C ASN A 54 -6.80 2.63 -19.23
N ALA A 55 -7.67 3.63 -19.17
CA ALA A 55 -7.26 5.04 -19.27
C ALA A 55 -6.32 5.44 -18.13
N GLY A 56 -6.60 5.01 -16.89
CA GLY A 56 -5.73 5.22 -15.73
C GLY A 56 -4.35 4.57 -15.90
N LEU A 57 -4.30 3.33 -16.39
CA LEU A 57 -3.04 2.65 -16.68
C LEU A 57 -2.21 3.38 -17.74
N ILE A 58 -2.85 3.89 -18.81
CA ILE A 58 -2.17 4.69 -19.83
C ILE A 58 -1.56 5.96 -19.20
N ILE A 59 -2.30 6.65 -18.32
CA ILE A 59 -1.79 7.84 -17.61
C ILE A 59 -0.59 7.48 -16.74
N CYS A 60 -0.62 6.35 -16.02
CA CYS A 60 0.52 5.87 -15.24
C CYS A 60 1.76 5.63 -16.11
N LEU A 61 1.61 5.04 -17.30
CA LEU A 61 2.71 4.84 -18.24
C LEU A 61 3.29 6.16 -18.76
N ILE A 62 2.43 7.13 -19.08
CA ILE A 62 2.86 8.48 -19.47
C ILE A 62 3.66 9.14 -18.33
N GLY A 63 3.18 9.01 -17.09
CA GLY A 63 3.87 9.51 -15.90
C GLY A 63 5.25 8.87 -15.70
N MET A 64 5.37 7.56 -15.94
CA MET A 64 6.66 6.86 -15.89
C MET A 64 7.63 7.38 -16.96
N ALA A 65 7.16 7.57 -18.20
CA ALA A 65 7.97 8.13 -19.28
C ALA A 65 8.45 9.55 -18.95
N PHE A 66 7.55 10.39 -18.41
CA PHE A 66 7.89 11.73 -17.94
C PHE A 66 8.95 11.70 -16.83
N GLY A 67 8.81 10.82 -15.84
CA GLY A 67 9.81 10.66 -14.77
C GLY A 67 11.20 10.30 -15.30
N ILE A 68 11.27 9.39 -16.29
CA ILE A 68 12.55 9.02 -16.93
C ILE A 68 13.14 10.20 -17.72
N MET A 69 12.31 10.93 -18.48
CA MET A 69 12.77 12.13 -19.21
C MET A 69 13.35 13.17 -18.25
N GLN A 70 12.67 13.42 -17.12
CA GLN A 70 13.16 14.38 -16.12
C GLN A 70 14.45 13.90 -15.44
N TYR A 71 14.57 12.60 -15.15
CA TYR A 71 15.80 12.02 -14.61
C TYR A 71 17.01 12.26 -15.54
N VAL A 72 16.86 12.01 -16.85
CA VAL A 72 17.93 12.22 -17.83
C VAL A 72 18.29 13.71 -17.94
N GLN A 73 17.29 14.59 -17.97
CA GLN A 73 17.54 16.04 -17.99
C GLN A 73 18.33 16.50 -16.78
N THR A 74 17.90 16.12 -15.57
CA THR A 74 18.58 16.51 -14.32
C THR A 74 20.00 15.96 -14.24
N LYS A 75 20.23 14.73 -14.70
CA LYS A 75 21.57 14.10 -14.70
C LYS A 75 22.56 14.80 -15.64
N ASN A 76 22.08 15.39 -16.74
CA ASN A 76 22.92 16.05 -17.74
C ASN A 76 23.24 17.52 -17.42
N LEU A 77 22.72 18.07 -16.32
CA LEU A 77 23.03 19.43 -15.90
C LEU A 77 24.49 19.53 -15.44
N PRO A 78 25.19 20.64 -15.77
CA PRO A 78 26.57 20.82 -15.36
C PRO A 78 26.65 21.00 -13.83
N ALA A 79 27.45 20.14 -13.19
CA ALA A 79 27.72 20.20 -11.75
C ALA A 79 29.22 20.36 -11.48
N HIS A 80 29.55 20.97 -10.34
CA HIS A 80 30.95 21.16 -9.96
C HIS A 80 31.60 19.83 -9.57
N LYS A 81 32.87 19.62 -9.98
CA LYS A 81 33.59 18.35 -9.78
C LYS A 81 33.62 17.90 -8.32
N ALA A 82 33.92 18.81 -7.39
CA ALA A 82 33.94 18.50 -5.96
C ALA A 82 32.56 18.05 -5.42
N MET A 83 31.46 18.58 -5.94
CA MET A 83 30.11 18.13 -5.57
C MET A 83 29.81 16.73 -6.12
N LEU A 84 30.24 16.44 -7.35
CA LEU A 84 30.08 15.12 -7.95
C LEU A 84 30.84 14.05 -7.16
N ASP A 85 32.08 14.31 -6.76
CA ASP A 85 32.92 13.35 -6.02
C ASP A 85 32.31 12.99 -4.64
N VAL A 86 31.79 13.99 -3.91
CA VAL A 86 31.10 13.77 -2.64
C VAL A 86 29.80 12.97 -2.86
N SER A 87 29.00 13.35 -3.86
CA SER A 87 27.75 12.63 -4.17
C SER A 87 28.00 11.16 -4.56
N GLN A 88 29.09 10.88 -5.27
CA GLN A 88 29.47 9.53 -5.67
C GLN A 88 29.82 8.66 -4.46
N THR A 89 30.54 9.23 -3.49
CA THR A 89 30.86 8.54 -2.23
C THR A 89 29.59 8.20 -1.44
N ILE A 90 28.65 9.16 -1.33
CA ILE A 90 27.35 8.93 -0.69
C ILE A 90 26.58 7.84 -1.44
N TRP A 91 26.56 7.89 -2.77
CA TRP A 91 25.86 6.90 -3.58
C TRP A 91 26.36 5.48 -3.32
N GLU A 92 27.68 5.25 -3.28
CA GLU A 92 28.23 3.91 -3.03
C GLU A 92 27.89 3.38 -1.62
N THR A 93 27.90 4.24 -0.61
CA THR A 93 27.50 3.85 0.76
C THR A 93 26.01 3.52 0.85
N CYS A 94 25.14 4.39 0.32
CA CYS A 94 23.69 4.18 0.29
C CYS A 94 23.30 2.96 -0.54
N LYS A 95 23.96 2.74 -1.67
CA LYS A 95 23.76 1.56 -2.52
C LYS A 95 24.06 0.28 -1.76
N THR A 96 25.20 0.21 -1.09
CA THR A 96 25.59 -0.97 -0.30
C THR A 96 24.59 -1.22 0.83
N TYR A 97 24.13 -0.16 1.50
CA TYR A 97 23.07 -0.23 2.51
C TYR A 97 21.75 -0.76 1.93
N LEU A 98 21.27 -0.18 0.83
CA LEU A 98 20.03 -0.60 0.16
C LEU A 98 20.09 -2.07 -0.27
N PHE A 99 21.22 -2.54 -0.81
CA PHE A 99 21.37 -3.95 -1.17
C PHE A 99 21.33 -4.86 0.05
N GLN A 100 22.06 -4.52 1.11
CA GLN A 100 22.10 -5.36 2.31
C GLN A 100 20.73 -5.40 3.00
N GLN A 101 20.02 -4.28 3.05
CA GLN A 101 18.66 -4.20 3.58
C GLN A 101 17.64 -4.90 2.70
N GLY A 102 17.76 -4.75 1.38
CA GLY A 102 16.93 -5.43 0.40
C GLY A 102 17.00 -6.95 0.57
N LYS A 103 18.17 -7.52 0.87
CA LYS A 103 18.32 -8.97 1.11
C LYS A 103 17.48 -9.46 2.29
N PHE A 104 17.44 -8.71 3.39
CA PHE A 104 16.59 -9.05 4.53
C PHE A 104 15.10 -8.89 4.18
N LEU A 105 14.74 -7.80 3.48
CA LEU A 105 13.37 -7.53 3.07
C LEU A 105 12.82 -8.62 2.13
N ILE A 106 13.63 -9.10 1.17
CA ILE A 106 13.26 -10.20 0.27
C ILE A 106 13.02 -11.49 1.04
N ALA A 107 13.87 -11.81 2.03
CA ALA A 107 13.67 -13.00 2.87
C ALA A 107 12.36 -12.93 3.66
N LEU A 108 12.04 -11.76 4.22
CA LEU A 108 10.75 -11.52 4.89
C LEU A 108 9.57 -11.64 3.91
N TRP A 109 9.67 -11.08 2.71
CA TRP A 109 8.63 -11.17 1.68
C TRP A 109 8.31 -12.61 1.31
N ILE A 110 9.33 -13.46 1.15
CA ILE A 110 9.15 -14.88 0.85
C ILE A 110 8.45 -15.59 2.03
N LEU A 111 8.91 -15.35 3.27
CA LEU A 111 8.30 -15.95 4.45
C LEU A 111 6.82 -15.56 4.58
N ILE A 112 6.50 -14.27 4.40
CA ILE A 112 5.12 -13.78 4.45
C ILE A 112 4.29 -14.43 3.33
N ALA A 113 4.82 -14.51 2.11
CA ALA A 113 4.12 -15.15 0.99
C ALA A 113 3.81 -16.63 1.28
N VAL A 114 4.76 -17.39 1.84
CA VAL A 114 4.54 -18.79 2.25
C VAL A 114 3.43 -18.90 3.31
N CYS A 115 3.49 -18.06 4.34
CA CYS A 115 2.47 -18.03 5.40
C CYS A 115 1.08 -17.69 4.83
N MET A 116 0.99 -16.73 3.92
CA MET A 116 -0.27 -16.34 3.26
C MET A 116 -0.84 -17.49 2.43
N VAL A 117 -0.02 -18.15 1.61
CA VAL A 117 -0.47 -19.31 0.81
C VAL A 117 -0.96 -20.44 1.70
N TYR A 118 -0.25 -20.76 2.78
CA TYR A 118 -0.67 -21.79 3.74
C TYR A 118 -1.97 -21.42 4.44
N TYR A 119 -2.09 -20.18 4.94
CA TYR A 119 -3.28 -19.71 5.64
C TYR A 119 -4.52 -19.70 4.73
N PHE A 120 -4.46 -19.04 3.57
CA PHE A 120 -5.61 -18.92 2.68
C PHE A 120 -5.95 -20.24 1.98
N GLY A 121 -4.93 -20.97 1.50
CA GLY A 121 -5.12 -22.21 0.74
C GLY A 121 -5.50 -23.42 1.60
N VAL A 122 -4.84 -23.63 2.74
CA VAL A 122 -5.05 -24.84 3.57
C VAL A 122 -6.02 -24.59 4.72
N LEU A 123 -5.85 -23.50 5.49
CA LEU A 123 -6.67 -23.26 6.68
C LEU A 123 -8.03 -22.64 6.37
N GLN A 124 -8.08 -21.63 5.50
CA GLN A 124 -9.32 -20.95 5.15
C GLN A 124 -10.09 -21.65 4.02
N GLY A 125 -9.46 -22.59 3.32
CA GLY A 125 -10.06 -23.32 2.19
C GLY A 125 -10.47 -22.41 1.02
N LYS A 126 -9.93 -21.19 0.96
CA LYS A 126 -10.15 -20.26 -0.16
C LYS A 126 -9.17 -20.59 -1.27
N ALA A 127 -9.64 -20.68 -2.51
CA ALA A 127 -8.76 -20.83 -3.65
C ALA A 127 -7.82 -19.61 -3.72
N ALA A 128 -6.55 -19.81 -4.08
CA ALA A 128 -5.53 -18.75 -4.14
C ALA A 128 -5.81 -17.63 -5.18
N SER A 129 -6.97 -17.68 -5.85
CA SER A 129 -7.40 -16.78 -6.92
C SER A 129 -8.79 -16.18 -6.71
N ASP A 130 -9.42 -16.38 -5.53
CA ASP A 130 -10.64 -15.65 -5.11
C ASP A 130 -10.28 -14.44 -4.24
#